data_AF-W4S7T5-F1
#
_entry.id   AF-W4S7T5-F1
#
_cell.length_a   1.000
_cell.length_b   1.000
_cell.length_c   1.000
_cell.angle_alpha   90.00
_cell.angle_beta   90.00
_cell.angle_gamma   90.00
#
_symmetry.space_group_name_H-M   'P 1'
#
loop_
_entity.id
_entity.type
_entity.pdbx_description
1 polymer ?
#
loop_
_entity_poly.entity_id
_entity_poly.type
_entity_poly.pdbx_seq_one_letter_code
_entity_poly.pdbx_strand_id
1 'polypeptide(L)'
;MSSWYYAEGNRHRRGPVAGEALLALYRDHAIALDTLVWREGFVRWVPLSACADELGPPISTDLRAAALPPPLPQVPPAAVHNAAAIAPAPSARHLSSNGPGWPLALVLGAVVGMFVLVAMIGILAAIALPAYQDYTTRTKVAQAIAALTPLKPQIAEFLAQQGRCPVNGDAGFLAPEQYANDVLSGVRIGRFDTTNCGVEALLHAPKMARIDGKALWLDFDADAGSWQCSSEIDDNQLPPDCRG
;
A
#
# COMPACT_ATOMS: atom_id res chain seq x y z
N MET A 1 37.02 -19.28 -9.61
CA MET A 1 36.57 -18.31 -8.60
C MET A 1 36.02 -17.12 -9.36
N SER A 2 34.71 -16.95 -9.41
CA SER A 2 34.07 -15.88 -10.18
C SER A 2 34.36 -14.54 -9.52
N SER A 3 34.96 -13.60 -10.24
CA SER A 3 35.25 -12.25 -9.75
C SER A 3 33.98 -11.39 -9.80
N TRP A 4 33.48 -10.96 -8.65
CA TRP A 4 32.28 -10.14 -8.53
C TRP A 4 32.62 -8.69 -8.20
N TYR A 5 31.75 -7.78 -8.64
CA TYR A 5 31.80 -6.35 -8.35
C TYR A 5 30.44 -5.88 -7.86
N TYR A 6 30.41 -4.92 -6.93
CA TYR A 6 29.17 -4.30 -6.46
C TYR A 6 29.30 -2.76 -6.46
N ALA A 7 28.16 -2.08 -6.54
CA ALA A 7 28.06 -0.64 -6.48
C ALA A 7 27.81 -0.17 -5.04
N GLU A 8 28.67 0.70 -4.52
CA GLU A 8 28.49 1.35 -3.21
C GLU A 8 28.01 2.79 -3.45
N GLY A 9 26.74 3.07 -3.13
CA GLY A 9 26.11 4.38 -3.34
C GLY A 9 26.07 4.83 -4.82
N ASN A 10 26.00 6.14 -5.06
CA ASN A 10 25.84 6.73 -6.39
C ASN A 10 27.13 6.71 -7.24
N ARG A 11 27.66 5.51 -7.58
CA ARG A 11 28.60 5.19 -8.70
C ARG A 11 30.01 4.66 -8.34
N HIS A 12 30.33 4.28 -7.10
CA HIS A 12 31.64 3.67 -6.82
C HIS A 12 31.60 2.14 -7.01
N ARG A 13 32.37 1.63 -7.99
CA ARG A 13 32.57 0.19 -8.22
C ARG A 13 33.60 -0.37 -7.22
N ARG A 14 33.21 -1.37 -6.42
CA ARG A 14 34.11 -2.12 -5.53
C ARG A 14 34.28 -3.56 -6.02
N GLY A 15 35.50 -4.08 -5.95
CA GLY A 15 35.86 -5.44 -6.35
C GLY A 15 37.29 -5.52 -6.95
N PRO A 16 37.75 -6.73 -7.33
CA PRO A 16 37.02 -7.99 -7.38
C PRO A 16 36.86 -8.65 -5.99
N VAL A 17 35.65 -9.08 -5.66
CA VAL A 17 35.34 -9.88 -4.47
C VAL A 17 34.88 -11.29 -4.86
N ALA A 18 35.14 -12.29 -4.03
CA ALA A 18 34.61 -13.64 -4.21
C ALA A 18 33.09 -13.67 -3.90
N GLY A 19 32.34 -14.62 -4.48
CA GLY A 19 30.90 -14.74 -4.27
C GLY A 19 30.51 -14.94 -2.78
N GLU A 20 31.32 -15.69 -2.04
CA GLU A 20 31.16 -15.89 -0.59
C GLU A 20 31.40 -14.61 0.22
N ALA A 21 32.34 -13.76 -0.21
CA ALA A 21 32.60 -12.47 0.41
C ALA A 21 31.46 -11.48 0.15
N LEU A 22 30.81 -11.57 -1.02
CA LEU A 22 29.62 -10.80 -1.34
C LEU A 22 28.43 -11.19 -0.43
N LEU A 23 28.27 -12.48 -0.15
CA LEU A 23 27.28 -12.96 0.83
C LEU A 23 27.60 -12.53 2.25
N ALA A 24 28.87 -12.50 2.65
CA ALA A 24 29.28 -11.98 3.95
C ALA A 24 28.91 -10.50 4.10
N LEU A 25 29.15 -9.68 3.07
CA LEU A 25 28.75 -8.27 3.06
C LEU A 25 27.23 -8.07 3.16
N TYR A 26 26.44 -8.95 2.53
CA TYR A 26 24.98 -8.93 2.65
C TYR A 26 24.53 -9.30 4.07
N ARG A 27 25.13 -10.33 4.67
CA ARG A 27 24.83 -10.74 6.06
C ARG A 27 25.21 -9.68 7.07
N ASP A 28 26.28 -8.94 6.81
CA ASP A 28 26.75 -7.82 7.65
C ASP A 28 25.97 -6.51 7.38
N HIS A 29 24.92 -6.55 6.55
CA HIS A 29 24.12 -5.39 6.15
C HIS A 29 24.91 -4.24 5.49
N ALA A 30 26.10 -4.52 4.95
CA ALA A 30 26.90 -3.55 4.22
C ALA A 30 26.37 -3.31 2.78
N ILE A 31 25.67 -4.30 2.23
CA ILE A 31 24.98 -4.22 0.94
C ILE A 31 23.55 -4.77 1.08
N ALA A 32 22.63 -4.29 0.26
CA ALA A 32 21.22 -4.67 0.28
C ALA A 32 20.82 -5.47 -0.98
N LEU A 33 19.62 -6.07 -0.97
CA LEU A 33 19.12 -6.90 -2.09
C LEU A 33 18.92 -6.13 -3.40
N ASP A 34 18.73 -4.82 -3.32
CA ASP A 34 18.63 -3.90 -4.46
C ASP A 34 20.00 -3.38 -4.94
N THR A 35 21.08 -3.71 -4.22
CA THR A 35 22.43 -3.30 -4.59
C THR A 35 22.83 -3.94 -5.91
N LEU A 36 23.29 -3.09 -6.85
CA LEU A 36 23.70 -3.52 -8.17
C LEU A 36 25.03 -4.27 -8.12
N VAL A 37 25.03 -5.48 -8.68
CA VAL A 37 26.19 -6.35 -8.79
C VAL A 37 26.48 -6.67 -10.26
N TRP A 38 27.75 -6.93 -10.56
CA TRP A 38 28.20 -7.31 -11.88
C TRP A 38 29.28 -8.38 -11.80
N ARG A 39 29.28 -9.29 -12.77
CA ARG A 39 30.32 -10.29 -13.00
C ARG A 39 30.55 -10.47 -14.49
N GLU A 40 31.68 -11.07 -14.82
CA GLU A 40 31.96 -11.53 -16.19
C GLU A 40 30.85 -12.46 -16.67
N GLY A 41 30.26 -12.14 -17.83
CA GLY A 41 29.10 -12.83 -18.40
C GLY A 41 27.77 -12.07 -18.27
N PHE A 42 27.70 -11.01 -17.45
CA PHE A 42 26.51 -10.14 -17.41
C PHE A 42 26.63 -8.98 -18.41
N VAL A 43 25.59 -8.79 -19.22
CA VAL A 43 25.50 -7.71 -20.23
C VAL A 43 25.31 -6.34 -19.57
N ARG A 44 24.78 -6.30 -18.34
CA ARG A 44 24.53 -5.08 -17.55
C ARG A 44 24.63 -5.38 -16.06
N TRP A 45 24.69 -4.33 -15.22
CA TRP A 45 24.55 -4.45 -13.78
C TRP A 45 23.14 -4.96 -13.42
N VAL A 46 23.07 -5.91 -12.49
CA VAL A 46 21.83 -6.58 -12.07
C VAL A 46 21.70 -6.48 -10.55
N PRO A 47 20.51 -6.27 -9.96
CA PRO A 47 20.35 -6.27 -8.50
C PRO A 47 20.70 -7.64 -7.90
N LEU A 48 21.28 -7.63 -6.70
CA LEU A 48 21.70 -8.84 -5.98
C LEU A 48 20.56 -9.85 -5.81
N SER A 49 19.31 -9.38 -5.64
CA SER A 49 18.12 -10.21 -5.53
C SER A 49 17.90 -11.15 -6.73
N ALA A 50 18.25 -10.73 -7.94
CA ALA A 50 18.03 -11.52 -9.15
C ALA A 50 19.08 -12.64 -9.34
N CYS A 51 20.15 -12.64 -8.54
CA CYS A 51 21.21 -13.65 -8.60
C CYS A 51 21.45 -14.34 -7.25
N ALA A 52 20.64 -14.03 -6.22
CA ALA A 52 20.79 -14.54 -4.87
C ALA A 52 20.73 -16.08 -4.79
N ASP A 53 19.91 -16.69 -5.65
CA ASP A 53 19.73 -18.15 -5.74
C ASP A 53 20.99 -18.88 -6.25
N GLU A 54 21.89 -18.17 -6.93
CA GLU A 54 23.11 -18.73 -7.54
C GLU A 54 24.34 -18.61 -6.61
N LEU A 55 24.27 -17.79 -5.56
CA LEU A 55 25.38 -17.48 -4.66
C LEU A 55 25.50 -18.45 -3.46
N GLY A 56 24.47 -19.23 -3.14
CA GLY A 56 24.49 -20.21 -2.04
C GLY A 56 23.13 -20.88 -1.78
N PRO A 57 23.05 -21.89 -0.88
CA PRO A 57 21.83 -22.68 -0.68
C PRO A 57 20.62 -21.81 -0.25
N PRO A 58 19.41 -22.24 -0.62
CA PRO A 58 18.27 -21.35 -0.87
C PRO A 58 17.89 -20.54 0.35
N ILE A 59 17.93 -19.22 0.21
CA ILE A 59 17.22 -18.30 1.09
C ILE A 59 15.74 -18.53 0.79
N SER A 60 15.07 -19.27 1.68
CA SER A 60 13.70 -19.77 1.52
C SER A 60 12.73 -18.67 1.06
N THR A 61 12.17 -18.87 -0.13
CA THR A 61 10.94 -18.23 -0.62
C THR A 61 9.71 -18.87 0.04
N ASP A 62 9.67 -18.92 1.37
CA ASP A 62 8.48 -19.31 2.13
C ASP A 62 7.81 -18.09 2.75
N LEU A 63 6.90 -17.52 1.96
CA LEU A 63 5.99 -16.46 2.36
C LEU A 63 4.87 -17.01 3.27
N ARG A 64 5.20 -17.68 4.38
CA ARG A 64 4.17 -18.20 5.33
C ARG A 64 4.59 -18.37 6.80
N ALA A 65 5.72 -17.83 7.25
CA ALA A 65 6.04 -17.85 8.68
C ALA A 65 6.16 -16.43 9.27
N ALA A 66 5.27 -16.14 10.21
CA ALA A 66 5.27 -15.00 11.13
C ALA A 66 4.95 -13.62 10.54
N ALA A 67 3.66 -13.30 10.56
CA ALA A 67 3.20 -11.96 10.90
C ALA A 67 3.83 -11.54 12.24
N LEU A 68 4.93 -10.81 12.18
CA LEU A 68 5.36 -9.91 13.24
C LEU A 68 5.35 -8.51 12.64
N PRO A 69 4.78 -7.51 13.34
CA PRO A 69 4.89 -6.13 12.91
C PRO A 69 6.37 -5.78 12.73
N PRO A 70 6.72 -4.91 11.76
CA PRO A 70 8.10 -4.49 11.59
C PRO A 70 8.63 -3.95 12.92
N PRO A 71 9.85 -4.34 13.35
CA PRO A 71 10.46 -3.73 14.53
C PRO A 71 10.57 -2.23 14.27
N LEU A 72 10.14 -1.43 15.26
CA LEU A 72 10.33 0.01 15.26
C LEU A 72 11.79 0.32 14.92
N PRO A 73 12.07 1.37 14.12
CA PRO A 73 13.44 1.78 13.87
C PRO A 73 14.14 2.00 15.21
N GLN A 74 15.21 1.25 15.44
CA GLN A 74 15.99 1.37 16.66
C GLN A 74 16.61 2.77 16.63
N VAL A 75 16.27 3.59 17.61
CA VAL A 75 16.96 4.85 17.83
C VAL A 75 18.44 4.51 18.02
N PRO A 76 19.36 5.06 17.20
CA PRO A 76 20.78 4.83 17.42
C PRO A 76 21.11 5.22 18.86
N PRO A 77 22.00 4.49 19.57
CA PRO A 77 22.45 4.93 20.88
C PRO A 77 22.94 6.35 20.70
N ALA A 78 22.39 7.26 21.51
CA ALA A 78 22.75 8.65 21.52
C ALA A 78 24.27 8.72 21.41
N ALA A 79 24.77 9.24 20.29
CA ALA A 79 26.17 9.61 20.21
C ALA A 79 26.39 10.48 21.46
N VAL A 80 27.21 9.97 22.38
CA VAL A 80 27.70 10.74 23.50
C VAL A 80 28.51 11.83 22.81
N HIS A 81 27.83 12.95 22.55
CA HIS A 81 28.49 14.15 22.10
C HIS A 81 29.35 14.50 23.30
N ASN A 82 30.63 14.14 23.21
CA ASN A 82 31.64 14.63 24.13
C ASN A 82 31.41 16.13 24.21
N ALA A 83 31.06 16.60 25.40
CA ALA A 83 30.85 18.01 25.67
C ALA A 83 32.15 18.71 25.26
N ALA A 84 32.16 19.31 24.07
CA ALA A 84 33.17 20.29 23.73
C ALA A 84 33.11 21.33 24.84
N ALA A 85 34.26 21.58 25.47
CA ALA A 85 34.38 22.57 26.52
C ALA A 85 33.72 23.88 26.06
N ILE A 86 32.60 24.21 26.68
CA ILE A 86 31.84 25.41 26.39
C ILE A 86 32.72 26.58 26.82
N ALA A 87 33.26 27.32 25.85
CA ALA A 87 33.86 28.61 26.13
C ALA A 87 32.82 29.48 26.86
N PRO A 88 33.19 30.26 27.90
CA PRO A 88 32.23 31.12 28.58
C PRO A 88 31.61 32.07 27.56
N ALA A 89 30.28 32.04 27.46
CA ALA A 89 29.52 32.91 26.58
C ALA A 89 29.86 34.39 26.87
N PRO A 90 30.00 35.25 25.85
CA PRO A 90 30.04 36.68 26.10
C PRO A 90 28.74 37.06 26.78
N SER A 91 28.84 37.76 27.91
CA SER A 91 27.71 38.24 28.70
C SER A 91 26.63 38.80 27.79
N ALA A 92 25.51 38.08 27.68
CA ALA A 92 24.34 38.59 26.97
C ALA A 92 23.97 39.89 27.66
N ARG A 93 24.22 41.02 26.98
CA ARG A 93 23.59 42.28 27.38
C ARG A 93 22.10 42.01 27.26
N HIS A 94 21.44 41.83 28.40
CA HIS A 94 20.00 41.98 28.48
C HIS A 94 19.70 43.38 27.94
N LEU A 95 19.34 43.45 26.66
CA LEU A 95 18.59 44.57 26.15
C LEU A 95 17.26 44.48 26.90
N SER A 96 17.20 45.18 28.03
CA SER A 96 15.97 45.50 28.73
C SER A 96 15.15 46.41 27.81
N SER A 97 14.49 45.81 26.81
CA SER A 97 13.53 46.50 25.96
C SER A 97 12.17 46.52 26.65
N ASN A 98 12.10 47.10 27.85
CA ASN A 98 10.84 47.53 28.48
C ASN A 98 10.34 48.82 27.80
N GLY A 99 10.20 48.78 26.48
CA GLY A 99 9.47 49.78 25.71
C GLY A 99 8.01 49.33 25.54
N PRO A 100 7.04 50.25 25.44
CA PRO A 100 5.60 49.93 25.43
C PRO A 100 5.11 49.07 24.23
N GLY A 101 6.00 48.61 23.34
CA GLY A 101 5.70 47.75 22.18
C GLY A 101 6.18 46.29 22.27
N TRP A 102 6.89 45.89 23.34
CA TRP A 102 7.39 44.51 23.52
C TRP A 102 6.31 43.41 23.48
N PRO A 103 5.13 43.57 24.13
CA PRO A 103 4.14 42.50 24.12
C PRO A 103 3.48 42.38 22.75
N LEU A 104 3.36 43.49 22.01
CA LEU A 104 2.82 43.52 20.66
C LEU A 104 3.72 42.76 19.68
N ALA A 105 5.04 42.90 19.79
CA ALA A 105 5.99 42.21 18.91
C ALA A 105 5.97 40.68 19.10
N LEU A 106 5.87 40.20 20.35
CA LEU A 106 5.72 38.76 20.63
C LEU A 106 4.42 38.21 20.06
N VAL A 107 3.31 38.92 20.27
CA VAL A 107 2.01 38.52 19.72
C VAL A 107 2.06 38.50 18.19
N LEU A 108 2.67 39.50 17.56
CA LEU A 108 2.85 39.54 16.10
C LEU A 108 3.68 38.37 15.58
N GLY A 109 4.80 38.03 16.25
CA GLY A 109 5.61 36.87 15.90
C GLY A 109 4.85 35.55 16.04
N ALA A 110 4.07 35.38 17.11
CA ALA A 110 3.25 34.19 17.34
C ALA A 110 2.13 34.05 16.28
N VAL A 111 1.46 35.15 15.96
CA VAL A 111 0.38 35.18 14.97
C VAL A 111 0.91 34.86 13.57
N VAL A 112 1.99 35.53 13.15
CA VAL A 112 2.63 35.26 11.85
C VAL A 112 3.14 33.82 11.77
N GLY A 113 3.80 33.33 12.84
CA GLY A 113 4.24 31.94 12.93
C GLY A 113 3.08 30.94 12.81
N MET A 114 1.94 31.22 13.44
CA MET A 114 0.74 30.38 13.33
C MET A 114 0.16 30.39 11.92
N PHE A 115 0.12 31.54 11.23
CA PHE A 115 -0.34 31.60 9.84
C PHE A 115 0.55 30.79 8.89
N VAL A 116 1.87 30.84 9.06
CA VAL A 116 2.80 30.01 8.27
C VAL A 116 2.56 28.52 8.53
N LEU A 117 2.36 28.14 9.80
CA LEU A 117 2.07 26.76 10.17
C LEU A 117 0.76 26.26 9.55
N VAL A 118 -0.31 27.05 9.63
CA VAL A 118 -1.62 26.71 9.04
C VAL A 118 -1.51 26.58 7.52
N ALA A 119 -0.76 27.47 6.85
CA ALA A 119 -0.55 27.38 5.41
C ALA A 119 0.15 26.07 5.02
N MET A 120 1.18 25.66 5.77
CA MET A 120 1.92 24.43 5.51
C MET A 120 1.04 23.18 5.71
N ILE A 121 0.28 23.12 6.82
CA ILE A 121 -0.67 22.03 7.08
C ILE A 121 -1.75 21.98 5.99
N GLY A 122 -2.23 23.15 5.53
CA GLY A 122 -3.23 23.25 4.46
C GLY A 122 -2.75 22.59 3.16
N ILE A 123 -1.51 22.85 2.74
CA ILE A 123 -0.93 22.24 1.52
C ILE A 123 -0.80 20.71 1.69
N LEU A 124 -0.33 20.25 2.85
CA LEU A 124 -0.22 18.81 3.12
C LEU A 124 -1.59 18.13 3.13
N ALA A 125 -2.58 18.74 3.79
CA ALA A 125 -3.93 18.20 3.87
C ALA A 125 -4.60 18.13 2.49
N ALA A 126 -4.37 19.12 1.62
CA ALA A 126 -4.91 19.13 0.27
C ALA A 126 -4.48 17.92 -0.57
N ILE A 127 -3.30 17.34 -0.32
CA ILE A 127 -2.80 16.15 -1.02
C ILE A 127 -3.15 14.87 -0.25
N ALA A 128 -3.01 14.88 1.07
CA ALA A 128 -3.19 13.69 1.90
C ALA A 128 -4.65 13.25 2.01
N LEU A 129 -5.59 14.18 2.13
CA LEU A 129 -7.02 13.87 2.28
C LEU A 129 -7.62 13.15 1.06
N PRO A 130 -7.47 13.63 -0.20
CA PRO A 130 -8.02 12.91 -1.35
C PRO A 130 -7.39 11.52 -1.52
N ALA A 131 -6.07 11.41 -1.34
CA ALA A 131 -5.38 10.12 -1.42
C ALA A 131 -5.87 9.13 -0.35
N TYR A 132 -6.11 9.60 0.88
CA TYR A 132 -6.64 8.76 1.95
C TYR A 132 -8.08 8.30 1.64
N GLN A 133 -8.92 9.20 1.12
CA GLN A 133 -10.29 8.86 0.72
C GLN A 133 -10.29 7.77 -0.35
N ASP A 134 -9.48 7.92 -1.40
CA ASP A 134 -9.36 6.92 -2.47
C ASP A 134 -8.90 5.54 -1.93
N TYR A 135 -7.96 5.53 -0.99
CA TYR A 135 -7.54 4.30 -0.32
C TYR A 135 -8.69 3.64 0.45
N THR A 136 -9.41 4.41 1.28
CA THR A 136 -10.52 3.88 2.08
C THR A 136 -11.66 3.36 1.20
N THR A 137 -11.95 4.04 0.09
CA THR A 137 -12.92 3.59 -0.92
C THR A 137 -12.50 2.24 -1.50
N ARG A 138 -11.24 2.14 -1.96
CA ARG A 138 -10.70 0.90 -2.53
C ARG A 138 -10.77 -0.27 -1.57
N THR A 139 -10.43 -0.04 -0.30
CA THR A 139 -10.53 -1.05 0.75
C THR A 139 -11.98 -1.48 0.97
N LYS A 140 -12.92 -0.53 0.98
CA LYS A 140 -14.35 -0.83 1.15
C LYS A 140 -14.89 -1.68 -0.02
N VAL A 141 -14.53 -1.33 -1.25
CA VAL A 141 -14.90 -2.13 -2.45
C VAL A 141 -14.28 -3.53 -2.38
N ALA A 142 -13.01 -3.66 -2.00
CA ALA A 142 -12.37 -4.96 -1.81
C ALA A 142 -13.08 -5.82 -0.75
N GLN A 143 -13.56 -5.22 0.34
CA GLN A 143 -14.36 -5.92 1.35
C GLN A 143 -15.71 -6.38 0.79
N ALA A 144 -16.37 -5.57 -0.03
CA ALA A 144 -17.61 -5.96 -0.70
C ALA A 144 -17.38 -7.16 -1.65
N ILE A 145 -16.33 -7.13 -2.47
CA ILE A 145 -15.95 -8.26 -3.33
C ILE A 145 -15.66 -9.51 -2.49
N ALA A 146 -14.94 -9.36 -1.38
CA ALA A 146 -14.64 -10.46 -0.47
C ALA A 146 -15.93 -11.09 0.08
N ALA A 147 -16.93 -10.29 0.43
CA ALA A 147 -18.24 -10.77 0.89
C ALA A 147 -19.02 -11.56 -0.18
N LEU A 148 -18.74 -11.33 -1.47
CA LEU A 148 -19.37 -12.05 -2.59
C LEU A 148 -18.62 -13.33 -3.00
N THR A 149 -17.36 -13.49 -2.58
CA THR A 149 -16.55 -14.70 -2.83
C THR A 149 -17.27 -16.03 -2.59
N PRO A 150 -18.02 -16.25 -1.48
CA PRO A 150 -18.70 -17.53 -1.25
C PRO A 150 -19.83 -17.84 -2.25
N LEU A 151 -20.37 -16.83 -2.94
CA LEU A 151 -21.41 -17.03 -3.96
C LEU A 151 -20.84 -17.57 -5.27
N LYS A 152 -19.58 -17.26 -5.58
CA LYS A 152 -18.93 -17.65 -6.84
C LYS A 152 -19.00 -19.16 -7.12
N PRO A 153 -18.55 -20.06 -6.22
CA PRO A 153 -18.65 -21.50 -6.48
C PRO A 153 -20.10 -22.01 -6.49
N GLN A 154 -21.00 -21.40 -5.70
CA GLN A 154 -22.42 -21.78 -5.67
C GLN A 154 -23.11 -21.50 -7.01
N ILE A 155 -22.82 -20.34 -7.60
CA ILE A 155 -23.35 -19.95 -8.92
C ILE A 155 -22.79 -20.87 -10.00
N ALA A 156 -21.47 -21.13 -9.99
CA ALA A 156 -20.83 -22.00 -10.97
C ALA A 156 -21.40 -23.43 -10.92
N GLU A 157 -21.58 -24.00 -9.73
CA GLU A 157 -22.16 -25.32 -9.55
C GLU A 157 -23.62 -25.38 -10.00
N PHE A 158 -24.42 -24.38 -9.61
CA PHE A 158 -25.83 -24.32 -10.02
C PHE A 158 -25.97 -24.23 -11.54
N LEU A 159 -25.14 -23.40 -12.19
CA LEU A 159 -25.12 -23.27 -13.64
C LEU A 159 -24.74 -24.59 -14.32
N ALA A 160 -23.75 -25.30 -13.77
CA ALA A 160 -23.32 -26.60 -14.29
C ALA A 160 -24.40 -27.68 -14.13
N GLN A 161 -25.15 -27.68 -13.02
CA GLN A 161 -26.18 -28.67 -12.74
C GLN A 161 -27.50 -28.40 -13.48
N GLN A 162 -27.94 -27.14 -13.53
CA GLN A 162 -29.26 -26.78 -14.08
C GLN A 162 -29.21 -26.24 -15.51
N GLY A 163 -28.03 -25.89 -16.04
CA GLY A 163 -27.87 -25.31 -17.37
C GLY A 163 -28.46 -23.90 -17.52
N ARG A 164 -28.82 -23.25 -16.41
CA ARG A 164 -29.34 -21.87 -16.36
C ARG A 164 -28.72 -21.08 -15.23
N CYS A 165 -28.79 -19.76 -15.33
CA CYS A 165 -28.39 -18.89 -14.24
C CYS A 165 -29.30 -19.07 -13.01
N PRO A 166 -28.73 -19.11 -11.79
CA PRO A 166 -29.53 -18.93 -10.59
C PRO A 166 -30.08 -17.50 -10.54
N VAL A 167 -31.23 -17.35 -9.88
CA VAL A 167 -31.79 -16.07 -9.48
C VAL A 167 -32.06 -16.09 -7.98
N ASN A 168 -32.16 -14.91 -7.35
CA ASN A 168 -32.54 -14.84 -5.94
C ASN A 168 -33.87 -15.58 -5.70
N GLY A 169 -33.93 -16.43 -4.67
CA GLY A 169 -35.08 -17.28 -4.37
C GLY A 169 -34.99 -18.71 -4.93
N ASP A 170 -34.02 -19.01 -5.80
CA ASP A 170 -33.66 -20.39 -6.11
C ASP A 170 -33.10 -21.10 -4.86
N ALA A 171 -33.14 -22.43 -4.84
CA ALA A 171 -32.60 -23.20 -3.72
C ALA A 171 -31.11 -22.89 -3.49
N GLY A 172 -30.78 -22.41 -2.28
CA GLY A 172 -29.43 -21.97 -1.91
C GLY A 172 -29.15 -20.48 -2.14
N PHE A 173 -30.07 -19.74 -2.78
CA PHE A 173 -29.92 -18.32 -3.07
C PHE A 173 -30.98 -17.49 -2.33
N LEU A 174 -30.51 -16.58 -1.49
CA LEU A 174 -31.34 -15.75 -0.63
C LEU A 174 -32.00 -14.61 -1.42
N ALA A 175 -33.00 -13.96 -0.82
CA ALA A 175 -33.54 -12.71 -1.35
C ALA A 175 -32.47 -11.60 -1.34
N PRO A 176 -32.52 -10.60 -2.24
CA PRO A 176 -31.45 -9.62 -2.37
C PRO A 176 -31.10 -8.88 -1.07
N GLU A 177 -32.10 -8.55 -0.27
CA GLU A 177 -31.98 -7.81 0.99
C GLU A 177 -31.36 -8.66 2.10
N GLN A 178 -31.42 -9.99 1.99
CA GLN A 178 -30.85 -10.90 2.98
C GLN A 178 -29.32 -11.02 2.87
N TYR A 179 -28.75 -10.54 1.77
CA TYR A 179 -27.30 -10.39 1.61
C TYR A 179 -26.77 -9.06 2.17
N ALA A 180 -27.65 -8.17 2.65
CA ALA A 180 -27.25 -6.88 3.19
C ALA A 180 -26.38 -7.03 4.44
N ASN A 181 -25.32 -6.23 4.53
CA ASN A 181 -24.37 -6.20 5.62
C ASN A 181 -23.67 -4.83 5.68
N ASP A 182 -22.61 -4.70 6.47
CA ASP A 182 -21.88 -3.43 6.64
C ASP A 182 -21.29 -2.84 5.34
N VAL A 183 -21.09 -3.65 4.30
CA VAL A 183 -20.46 -3.26 3.01
C VAL A 183 -21.40 -3.36 1.82
N LEU A 184 -22.53 -4.06 1.94
CA LEU A 184 -23.49 -4.34 0.87
C LEU A 184 -24.91 -3.97 1.31
N SER A 185 -25.63 -3.25 0.47
CA SER A 185 -27.04 -2.91 0.68
C SER A 185 -27.96 -4.03 0.17
N GLY A 186 -27.50 -4.80 -0.81
CA GLY A 186 -28.22 -5.94 -1.37
C GLY A 186 -27.45 -6.58 -2.51
N VAL A 187 -27.80 -7.83 -2.82
CA VAL A 187 -27.12 -8.61 -3.86
C VAL A 187 -28.14 -9.30 -4.76
N ARG A 188 -28.14 -8.92 -6.03
CA ARG A 188 -28.93 -9.53 -7.09
C ARG A 188 -28.09 -10.56 -7.83
N ILE A 189 -28.68 -11.71 -8.12
CA ILE A 189 -28.03 -12.81 -8.83
C ILE A 189 -28.85 -13.09 -10.08
N GLY A 190 -28.17 -13.25 -11.21
CA GLY A 190 -28.84 -13.47 -12.48
C GLY A 190 -27.93 -13.23 -13.67
N ARG A 191 -28.55 -13.09 -14.84
CA ARG A 191 -27.89 -12.64 -16.06
C ARG A 191 -28.17 -11.15 -16.22
N PHE A 192 -27.11 -10.35 -16.29
CA PHE A 192 -27.19 -8.90 -16.41
C PHE A 192 -27.00 -8.51 -17.88
N ASP A 193 -26.61 -7.27 -18.15
CA ASP A 193 -26.50 -6.74 -19.52
C ASP A 193 -25.49 -7.53 -20.39
N THR A 194 -24.68 -8.37 -19.75
CA THR A 194 -23.82 -9.38 -20.37
C THR A 194 -24.58 -10.70 -20.56
N THR A 195 -24.28 -11.47 -21.62
CA THR A 195 -24.83 -12.83 -21.78
C THR A 195 -24.43 -13.78 -20.64
N ASN A 196 -23.49 -13.36 -19.79
CA ASN A 196 -22.88 -14.15 -18.73
C ASN A 196 -23.73 -14.15 -17.47
N CYS A 197 -23.59 -15.23 -16.70
CA CYS A 197 -24.15 -15.27 -15.35
C CYS A 197 -23.32 -14.41 -14.42
N GLY A 198 -23.94 -13.73 -13.48
CA GLY A 198 -23.19 -12.88 -12.59
C GLY A 198 -23.92 -12.50 -11.32
N VAL A 199 -23.32 -11.54 -10.64
CA VAL A 199 -23.81 -10.95 -9.41
C VAL A 199 -23.73 -9.44 -9.53
N GLU A 200 -24.84 -8.76 -9.26
CA GLU A 200 -24.92 -7.32 -9.09
C GLU A 200 -25.06 -7.01 -7.60
N ALA A 201 -24.10 -6.28 -7.07
CA ALA A 201 -24.03 -5.93 -5.66
C ALA A 201 -24.10 -4.42 -5.49
N LEU A 202 -25.01 -3.95 -4.63
CA LEU A 202 -25.10 -2.54 -4.27
C LEU A 202 -24.25 -2.27 -3.04
N LEU A 203 -23.35 -1.31 -3.12
CA LEU A 203 -22.48 -0.95 -2.00
C LEU A 203 -23.24 -0.23 -0.89
N HIS A 204 -22.88 -0.54 0.36
CA HIS A 204 -23.33 0.17 1.56
C HIS A 204 -22.17 0.98 2.15
N ALA A 205 -22.24 2.30 2.02
CA ALA A 205 -21.21 3.21 2.49
C ALA A 205 -21.79 4.59 2.86
N PRO A 206 -22.65 4.68 3.90
CA PRO A 206 -23.39 5.92 4.22
C PRO A 206 -22.48 7.11 4.57
N LYS A 207 -21.23 6.85 4.97
CA LYS A 207 -20.21 7.88 5.25
C LYS A 207 -19.41 8.32 4.02
N MET A 208 -19.60 7.67 2.87
CA MET A 208 -18.87 7.87 1.63
C MET A 208 -19.86 8.04 0.47
N ALA A 209 -20.50 9.22 0.38
CA ALA A 209 -21.54 9.50 -0.61
C ALA A 209 -21.13 9.28 -2.08
N ARG A 210 -19.82 9.21 -2.39
CA ARG A 210 -19.32 8.92 -3.75
C ARG A 210 -19.53 7.48 -4.18
N ILE A 211 -19.59 6.53 -3.23
CA ILE A 211 -19.73 5.09 -3.52
C ILE A 211 -20.98 4.45 -2.92
N ASP A 212 -21.67 5.15 -2.03
CA ASP A 212 -22.90 4.65 -1.44
C ASP A 212 -23.96 4.39 -2.52
N GLY A 213 -24.52 3.19 -2.53
CA GLY A 213 -25.53 2.78 -3.51
C GLY A 213 -25.02 2.52 -4.94
N LYS A 214 -23.72 2.67 -5.21
CA LYS A 214 -23.15 2.29 -6.52
C LYS A 214 -23.14 0.78 -6.71
N ALA A 215 -23.34 0.34 -7.95
CA ALA A 215 -23.31 -1.06 -8.33
C ALA A 215 -21.88 -1.57 -8.60
N LEU A 216 -21.68 -2.83 -8.22
CA LEU A 216 -20.51 -3.66 -8.49
C LEU A 216 -21.01 -4.93 -9.17
N TRP A 217 -20.51 -5.23 -10.36
CA TRP A 217 -20.85 -6.42 -11.12
C TRP A 217 -19.70 -7.42 -11.10
N LEU A 218 -20.06 -8.69 -10.90
CA LEU A 218 -19.17 -9.83 -11.01
C LEU A 218 -19.75 -10.78 -12.05
N ASP A 219 -19.17 -10.79 -13.24
CA ASP A 219 -19.57 -11.69 -14.32
C ASP A 219 -18.75 -12.97 -14.29
N PHE A 220 -19.41 -14.11 -14.44
CA PHE A 220 -18.81 -15.42 -14.57
C PHE A 220 -18.76 -15.83 -16.04
N ASP A 221 -17.55 -15.93 -16.55
CA ASP A 221 -17.26 -16.53 -17.84
C ASP A 221 -17.18 -18.05 -17.65
N ALA A 222 -18.23 -18.75 -18.10
CA ALA A 222 -18.33 -20.20 -17.97
C ALA A 222 -17.35 -20.96 -18.88
N ASP A 223 -16.93 -20.35 -20.00
CA ASP A 223 -16.01 -20.97 -20.95
C ASP A 223 -14.57 -20.90 -20.42
N ALA A 224 -14.20 -19.75 -19.84
CA ALA A 224 -12.88 -19.54 -19.22
C ALA A 224 -12.80 -20.00 -17.75
N GLY A 225 -13.94 -20.24 -17.10
CA GLY A 225 -14.02 -20.52 -15.66
C GLY A 225 -13.53 -19.36 -14.79
N SER A 226 -13.62 -18.13 -15.31
CA SER A 226 -13.05 -16.93 -14.69
C SER A 226 -14.12 -15.93 -14.28
N TRP A 227 -13.79 -15.09 -13.30
CA TRP A 227 -14.67 -14.02 -12.84
C TRP A 227 -14.09 -12.67 -13.25
N GLN A 228 -14.91 -11.86 -13.90
CA GLN A 228 -14.59 -10.49 -14.29
C GLN A 228 -15.35 -9.55 -13.36
N CYS A 229 -14.68 -8.50 -12.91
CA CYS A 229 -15.25 -7.52 -12.00
C CYS A 229 -15.31 -6.16 -12.67
N SER A 230 -16.43 -5.47 -12.53
CA SER A 230 -16.66 -4.12 -13.07
C SER A 230 -17.55 -3.32 -12.12
N SER A 231 -17.55 -1.99 -12.21
CA SER A 231 -18.32 -1.11 -11.32
C SER A 231 -18.57 0.25 -11.94
N GLU A 232 -19.54 1.00 -11.40
CA GLU A 232 -19.80 2.41 -11.74
C GLU A 232 -18.85 3.40 -11.05
N ILE A 233 -17.91 2.91 -10.24
CA ILE A 233 -16.94 3.73 -9.50
C ILE A 233 -15.77 4.07 -10.42
N ASP A 234 -15.15 5.23 -10.21
CA ASP A 234 -13.93 5.61 -10.91
C ASP A 234 -12.79 4.59 -10.71
N ASP A 235 -12.08 4.23 -11.79
CA ASP A 235 -11.03 3.20 -11.79
C ASP A 235 -9.91 3.43 -10.77
N ASN A 236 -9.59 4.68 -10.47
CA ASN A 236 -8.57 5.02 -9.48
C ASN A 236 -8.93 4.49 -8.08
N GLN A 237 -10.21 4.43 -7.77
CA GLN A 237 -10.79 3.96 -6.51
C GLN A 237 -11.06 2.45 -6.52
N LEU A 238 -10.97 1.78 -7.67
CA LEU A 238 -11.19 0.34 -7.77
C LEU A 238 -9.92 -0.49 -7.52
N PRO A 239 -10.06 -1.69 -6.91
CA PRO A 239 -9.00 -2.70 -6.90
C PRO A 239 -8.55 -3.05 -8.32
N PRO A 240 -7.29 -3.49 -8.53
CA PRO A 240 -6.77 -3.78 -9.87
C PRO A 240 -7.63 -4.78 -10.64
N ASP A 241 -8.20 -5.76 -9.95
CA ASP A 241 -9.01 -6.84 -10.52
C ASP A 241 -10.37 -6.37 -11.05
N CYS A 242 -10.79 -5.14 -10.72
CA CYS A 242 -12.08 -4.56 -11.10
C CYS A 242 -11.96 -3.33 -12.00
N ARG A 243 -10.75 -3.02 -12.50
CA ARG A 243 -10.52 -1.91 -13.41
C ARG A 243 -10.69 -2.40 -14.84
N GLY A 244 -11.49 -1.71 -15.66
CA GLY A 244 -11.74 -2.11 -17.05
C GLY A 244 -12.84 -1.31 -17.72
#